data_AF-A0A6J8DC19-F1
#
_entry.id   AF-A0A6J8DC19-F1
#
_cell.length_a   1.000
_cell.length_b   1.000
_cell.length_c   1.000
_cell.angle_alpha   90.00
_cell.angle_beta   90.00
_cell.angle_gamma   90.00
#
_symmetry.space_group_name_H-M   'P 1'
#
loop_
_entity.id
_entity.type
_entity.pdbx_description
1 polymer ?
#
loop_
_entity_poly.entity_id
_entity_poly.type
_entity_poly.pdbx_seq_one_letter_code
_entity_poly.pdbx_strand_id
1 'polypeptide(L)'
;MDLKRTVSTRPEEATWSVNLGGNLVEVLKANNKSRLIQYATACGLADTILGGTFTIFAPTNAAFDALGTEQKLLSDKTVLSTILLYHLTNAVIRSTDAQNELTVESVAGLKIRFNIYQHRHNKTVTVEGSKISKFDLNASNGIIHVIDKVMIPPTGGIVDLVSGNKDLSTLLALCKRANITGIIQSDPLTVFAPTNAAFDRLTSNVLSQIHDDTTKLKELLEYHLVPHTEYSLGLYNKEYLRTLDKKSALLRLSVSEKGVSVDSHTHVIKPDITATNGVVHVIDRVLLPYRIEYGFGK
;
A
#
# COMPACT_ATOMS: atom_id res chain seq x y z
N MET A 1 -9.74 -7.38 79.63
CA MET A 1 -10.10 -7.79 78.26
C MET A 1 -9.77 -6.61 77.36
N ASP A 2 -8.52 -6.52 76.91
CA ASP A 2 -8.03 -5.43 76.06
C ASP A 2 -7.84 -5.93 74.63
N LEU A 3 -8.68 -5.44 73.72
CA LEU A 3 -8.63 -5.68 72.29
C LEU A 3 -7.51 -4.84 71.66
N LYS A 4 -6.34 -5.45 71.44
CA LYS A 4 -5.30 -4.85 70.59
C LYS A 4 -5.71 -4.99 69.12
N ARG A 5 -6.00 -3.85 68.48
CA ARG A 5 -6.15 -3.71 67.02
C ARG A 5 -4.81 -3.99 66.33
N THR A 6 -4.74 -5.02 65.51
CA THR A 6 -3.69 -5.23 64.52
C THR A 6 -3.96 -4.36 63.30
N VAL A 7 -3.07 -3.41 63.02
CA VAL A 7 -3.07 -2.61 61.79
C VAL A 7 -2.60 -3.52 60.64
N SER A 8 -3.49 -3.79 59.70
CA SER A 8 -3.18 -4.47 58.44
C SER A 8 -2.29 -3.57 57.60
N THR A 9 -1.02 -3.92 57.43
CA THR A 9 -0.15 -3.27 56.47
C THR A 9 -0.63 -3.60 55.05
N ARG A 10 -0.78 -2.55 54.25
CA ARG A 10 -1.15 -2.57 52.83
C ARG A 10 -0.04 -3.28 52.05
N PRO A 11 -0.34 -4.20 51.11
CA PRO A 11 0.70 -4.89 50.36
C PRO A 11 1.51 -3.89 49.54
N GLU A 12 2.83 -4.06 49.58
CA GLU A 12 3.84 -3.36 48.77
C GLU A 12 3.36 -3.23 47.32
N GLU A 13 3.42 -2.00 46.79
CA GLU A 13 3.17 -1.73 45.39
C GLU A 13 4.20 -2.49 44.56
N ALA A 14 3.73 -3.54 43.86
CA ALA A 14 4.52 -4.25 42.88
C ALA A 14 5.02 -3.25 41.84
N THR A 15 6.30 -2.92 41.90
CA THR A 15 6.99 -2.15 40.87
C THR A 15 7.07 -3.04 39.63
N TRP A 16 6.12 -2.86 38.72
CA TRP A 16 6.23 -3.32 37.35
C TRP A 16 7.39 -2.52 36.73
N SER A 17 8.58 -3.09 36.79
CA SER A 17 9.69 -2.65 35.96
C SER A 17 9.30 -2.95 34.51
N VAL A 18 8.62 -1.99 33.87
CA VAL A 18 8.60 -1.92 32.41
C VAL A 18 10.06 -1.80 32.02
N ASN A 19 10.60 -2.89 31.50
CA ASN A 19 11.86 -2.89 30.80
C ASN A 19 11.62 -2.04 29.54
N LEU A 20 11.73 -0.71 29.68
CA LEU A 20 11.78 0.22 28.56
C LEU A 20 13.08 -0.14 27.85
N GLY A 21 12.97 -1.03 26.87
CA GLY A 21 14.10 -1.57 26.13
C GLY A 21 14.76 -0.48 25.30
N GLY A 22 15.47 0.45 25.92
CA GLY A 22 16.24 1.47 25.23
C GLY A 22 15.45 2.46 24.37
N ASN A 23 16.18 3.33 23.69
CA ASN A 23 15.67 4.23 22.65
C ASN A 23 15.39 3.49 21.33
N LEU A 24 14.79 4.18 20.35
CA LEU A 24 14.43 3.60 19.04
C LEU A 24 15.62 2.90 18.36
N VAL A 25 16.82 3.47 18.43
CA VAL A 25 18.03 2.87 17.83
C VAL A 25 18.41 1.57 18.53
N GLU A 26 18.30 1.51 19.86
CA GLU A 26 18.57 0.32 20.66
C GLU A 26 17.57 -0.80 20.39
N VAL A 27 16.26 -0.48 20.31
CA VAL A 27 15.22 -1.46 19.94
C VAL A 27 15.45 -2.00 18.52
N LEU A 28 15.81 -1.14 17.57
CA LEU A 28 16.14 -1.54 16.20
C LEU A 28 17.33 -2.50 16.17
N LYS A 29 18.39 -2.23 16.95
CA LYS A 29 19.55 -3.12 17.09
C LYS A 29 19.14 -4.47 17.67
N ALA A 30 18.38 -4.47 18.76
CA ALA A 30 17.89 -5.68 19.42
C ALA A 30 16.99 -6.54 18.52
N ASN A 31 16.31 -5.94 17.53
CA ASN A 31 15.44 -6.64 16.57
C ASN A 31 16.11 -6.84 15.18
N ASN A 32 17.45 -6.83 15.12
CA ASN A 32 18.25 -7.11 13.92
C ASN A 32 17.89 -6.22 12.70
N LYS A 33 17.70 -4.92 12.93
CA LYS A 33 17.45 -3.91 11.87
C LYS A 33 18.73 -3.19 11.47
N SER A 34 19.81 -3.94 11.34
CA SER A 34 21.16 -3.41 11.10
C SER A 34 21.26 -2.59 9.80
N ARG A 35 20.60 -2.98 8.72
CA ARG A 35 20.60 -2.20 7.46
C ARG A 35 19.91 -0.85 7.59
N LEU A 36 18.75 -0.82 8.24
CA LEU A 36 18.02 0.42 8.47
C LEU A 36 18.88 1.40 9.28
N ILE A 37 19.53 0.91 10.34
CA ILE A 37 20.45 1.73 11.16
C ILE A 37 21.62 2.22 10.33
N GLN A 38 22.25 1.35 9.54
CA GLN A 38 23.38 1.71 8.68
C GLN A 38 23.01 2.84 7.71
N TYR A 39 21.87 2.74 7.04
CA TYR A 39 21.38 3.77 6.12
C TYR A 39 21.02 5.07 6.84
N ALA A 40 20.34 4.99 8.00
CA ALA A 40 20.04 6.17 8.81
C ALA A 40 21.32 6.90 9.26
N THR A 41 22.36 6.17 9.68
CA THR A 41 23.66 6.76 10.02
C THR A 41 24.34 7.37 8.80
N ALA A 42 24.35 6.70 7.65
CA ALA A 42 24.94 7.23 6.42
C ALA A 42 24.26 8.53 5.94
N CYS A 43 22.95 8.65 6.17
CA CYS A 43 22.14 9.84 5.89
C CYS A 43 22.24 10.92 6.97
N GLY A 44 22.86 10.67 8.13
CA GLY A 44 22.91 11.63 9.23
C GLY A 44 21.58 11.80 9.97
N LEU A 45 20.66 10.84 9.86
CA LEU A 45 19.34 10.88 10.48
C LEU A 45 19.30 10.31 11.90
N ALA A 46 20.44 9.84 12.42
CA ALA A 46 20.51 9.23 13.75
C ALA A 46 20.08 10.19 14.85
N ASP A 47 20.57 11.44 14.82
CA ASP A 47 20.22 12.47 15.79
C ASP A 47 18.75 12.88 15.67
N THR A 48 18.22 12.91 14.44
CA THR A 48 16.79 13.14 14.20
C THR A 48 15.94 12.07 14.86
N ILE A 49 16.29 10.78 14.70
CA ILE A 49 15.57 9.65 15.31
C ILE A 49 15.64 9.69 16.84
N LEU A 50 16.76 10.11 17.42
CA LEU A 50 16.95 10.18 18.88
C LEU A 50 16.29 11.42 19.50
N GLY A 51 16.24 12.54 18.77
CA GLY A 51 15.76 13.83 19.29
C GLY A 51 14.24 14.01 19.31
N GLY A 52 13.48 13.08 18.73
CA GLY A 52 12.02 13.17 18.64
C GLY A 52 11.30 11.89 19.04
N THR A 53 9.98 11.97 19.05
CA THR A 53 9.07 10.84 19.27
C THR A 53 8.47 10.41 17.95
N PHE A 54 8.70 9.16 17.53
CA PHE A 54 8.26 8.68 16.22
C PHE A 54 7.57 7.32 16.28
N THR A 55 6.76 7.04 15.27
CA THR A 55 6.51 5.67 14.83
C THR A 55 7.41 5.35 13.65
N ILE A 56 8.21 4.29 13.75
CA ILE A 56 9.06 3.79 12.66
C ILE A 56 8.43 2.53 12.06
N PHE A 57 8.17 2.56 10.77
CA PHE A 57 7.90 1.36 9.99
C PHE A 57 9.25 0.78 9.55
N ALA A 58 9.78 -0.21 10.27
CA ALA A 58 11.15 -0.69 10.08
C ALA A 58 11.20 -1.90 9.12
N PRO A 59 11.76 -1.75 7.90
CA PRO A 59 11.91 -2.87 6.99
C PRO A 59 12.87 -3.92 7.56
N THR A 60 12.60 -5.19 7.28
CA THR A 60 13.57 -6.26 7.55
C THR A 60 14.83 -6.11 6.69
N ASN A 61 15.95 -6.71 7.09
CA ASN A 61 17.14 -6.73 6.23
C ASN A 61 16.86 -7.40 4.88
N ALA A 62 16.03 -8.44 4.87
CA ALA A 62 15.55 -9.12 3.67
C ALA A 62 14.69 -8.22 2.77
N ALA A 63 13.93 -7.27 3.34
CA ALA A 63 13.20 -6.28 2.57
C ALA A 63 14.14 -5.42 1.72
N PHE A 64 15.28 -5.01 2.29
CA PHE A 64 16.31 -4.28 1.54
C PHE A 64 17.04 -5.15 0.51
N ASP A 65 17.09 -6.47 0.69
CA ASP A 65 17.64 -7.39 -0.33
C ASP A 65 16.68 -7.57 -1.51
N ALA A 66 15.37 -7.45 -1.25
CA ALA A 66 14.31 -7.76 -2.20
C ALA A 66 13.89 -6.59 -3.11
N LEU A 67 14.55 -5.42 -3.03
CA LEU A 67 14.21 -4.23 -3.83
C LEU A 67 14.40 -4.39 -5.35
N GLY A 68 15.19 -5.39 -5.78
CA GLY A 68 15.44 -5.63 -7.21
C GLY A 68 16.01 -4.39 -7.92
N THR A 69 15.27 -3.83 -8.89
CA THR A 69 15.69 -2.65 -9.65
C THR A 69 15.77 -1.37 -8.82
N GLU A 70 15.07 -1.31 -7.69
CA GLU A 70 15.03 -0.16 -6.79
C GLU A 70 16.26 -0.07 -5.88
N GLN A 71 17.13 -1.09 -5.88
CA GLN A 71 18.38 -1.09 -5.12
C GLN A 71 19.24 0.15 -5.42
N LYS A 72 19.19 0.64 -6.66
CA LYS A 72 19.91 1.85 -7.10
C LYS A 72 19.52 3.11 -6.30
N LEU A 73 18.30 3.15 -5.76
CA LEU A 73 17.79 4.28 -4.97
C LEU A 73 18.54 4.40 -3.64
N LEU A 74 19.08 3.29 -3.11
CA LEU A 74 19.85 3.29 -1.87
C LEU A 74 21.25 3.89 -2.03
N SER A 75 21.71 4.12 -3.26
CA SER A 75 23.03 4.70 -3.54
C SER A 75 23.00 6.23 -3.58
N ASP A 76 21.85 6.84 -3.84
CA ASP A 76 21.68 8.29 -3.80
C ASP A 76 21.28 8.71 -2.39
N LYS A 77 22.16 9.47 -1.71
CA LYS A 77 21.97 9.90 -0.32
C LYS A 77 20.74 10.80 -0.14
N THR A 78 20.38 11.60 -1.15
CA THR A 78 19.21 12.48 -1.09
C THR A 78 17.95 11.64 -1.16
N VAL A 79 17.88 10.74 -2.15
CA VAL A 79 16.74 9.83 -2.32
C VAL A 79 16.59 8.88 -1.13
N LEU A 80 17.70 8.31 -0.65
CA LEU A 80 17.72 7.44 0.52
C LEU A 80 17.22 8.18 1.76
N SER A 81 17.63 9.43 1.97
CA SER A 81 17.11 10.24 3.09
C SER A 81 15.60 10.41 3.00
N THR A 82 15.05 10.71 1.83
CA THR A 82 13.59 10.80 1.62
C THR A 82 12.89 9.47 1.88
N ILE A 83 13.45 8.35 1.40
CA ILE A 83 12.92 7.00 1.66
C ILE A 83 12.88 6.74 3.17
N LEU A 84 13.98 7.00 3.89
CA LEU A 84 14.04 6.78 5.33
C LEU A 84 13.03 7.65 6.08
N LEU A 85 12.93 8.94 5.75
CA LEU A 85 11.94 9.85 6.35
C LEU A 85 10.49 9.44 6.04
N TYR A 86 10.26 8.77 4.90
CA TYR A 86 8.95 8.21 4.56
C TYR A 86 8.57 7.00 5.43
N HIS A 87 9.53 6.34 6.07
CA HIS A 87 9.27 5.27 7.03
C HIS A 87 8.99 5.79 8.45
N LEU A 88 9.05 7.10 8.66
CA LEU A 88 8.81 7.73 9.94
C LEU A 88 7.52 8.54 9.91
N THR A 89 6.80 8.56 11.02
CA THR A 89 5.74 9.54 11.29
C THR A 89 5.90 10.12 12.68
N ASN A 90 5.55 11.39 12.85
CA ASN A 90 5.52 12.08 14.15
C ASN A 90 4.34 11.62 15.03
N ALA A 91 3.34 10.96 14.42
CA ALA A 91 2.24 10.38 15.18
C ALA A 91 2.68 9.08 15.86
N VAL A 92 2.26 8.87 17.11
CA VAL A 92 2.45 7.60 17.81
C VAL A 92 1.28 6.68 17.46
N ILE A 93 1.52 5.72 16.57
CA ILE A 93 0.49 4.79 16.05
C ILE A 93 0.74 3.41 16.64
N ARG A 94 -0.24 2.86 17.37
CA ARG A 94 -0.24 1.49 17.87
C ARG A 94 -1.02 0.55 16.95
N SER A 95 -0.85 -0.75 17.14
CA SER A 95 -1.65 -1.76 16.41
C SER A 95 -3.16 -1.58 16.60
N THR A 96 -3.59 -1.08 17.77
CA THR A 96 -4.99 -0.79 18.10
C THR A 96 -5.58 0.37 17.30
N ASP A 97 -4.73 1.27 16.81
CA ASP A 97 -5.15 2.46 16.05
C ASP A 97 -5.34 2.12 14.56
N ALA A 98 -4.83 0.96 14.12
CA ALA A 98 -4.89 0.56 12.72
C ALA A 98 -6.33 0.34 12.24
N GLN A 99 -6.74 1.14 11.26
CA GLN A 99 -8.01 1.05 10.56
C GLN A 99 -7.76 0.91 9.06
N ASN A 100 -8.68 0.27 8.34
CA ASN A 100 -8.56 0.17 6.88
C ASN A 100 -8.67 1.57 6.26
N GLU A 101 -7.81 1.87 5.29
CA GLU A 101 -7.68 3.19 4.64
C GLU A 101 -7.23 4.32 5.58
N LEU A 102 -6.77 4.02 6.81
CA LEU A 102 -6.17 5.03 7.67
C LEU A 102 -4.95 5.63 6.96
N THR A 103 -4.87 6.96 6.93
CA THR A 103 -3.69 7.68 6.42
C THR A 103 -3.03 8.47 7.53
N VAL A 104 -1.70 8.45 7.54
CA VAL A 104 -0.86 9.23 8.46
C VAL A 104 0.18 10.00 7.66
N GLU A 105 0.56 11.18 8.13
CA GLU A 105 1.59 11.97 7.49
C GLU A 105 2.98 11.45 7.89
N SER A 106 3.82 11.16 6.91
CA SER A 106 5.23 10.84 7.14
C SER A 106 6.05 12.09 7.44
N VAL A 107 7.25 11.91 8.00
CA VAL A 107 8.21 13.02 8.16
C VAL A 107 8.68 13.56 6.79
N ALA A 108 8.56 12.77 5.73
CA ALA A 108 8.80 13.23 4.35
C ALA A 108 7.67 14.10 3.77
N GLY A 109 6.58 14.36 4.51
CA GLY A 109 5.43 15.15 4.06
C GLY A 109 4.47 14.43 3.11
N LEU A 110 4.67 13.11 2.93
CA LEU A 110 3.81 12.26 2.12
C LEU A 110 2.91 11.40 3.01
N LYS A 111 1.70 11.09 2.54
CA LYS A 111 0.79 10.19 3.25
C LYS A 111 1.33 8.76 3.20
N ILE A 112 1.19 8.07 4.32
CA ILE A 112 1.36 6.63 4.49
C ILE A 112 -0.03 6.05 4.74
N ARG A 113 -0.43 5.06 3.96
CA ARG A 113 -1.74 4.42 4.03
C ARG A 113 -1.65 3.03 4.65
N PHE A 114 -2.56 2.76 5.56
CA PHE A 114 -2.80 1.44 6.12
C PHE A 114 -3.94 0.75 5.38
N ASN A 115 -3.79 -0.56 5.17
CA ASN A 115 -4.87 -1.41 4.69
C ASN A 115 -5.00 -2.65 5.57
N ILE A 116 -6.23 -3.13 5.68
CA ILE A 116 -6.56 -4.33 6.45
C ILE A 116 -7.27 -5.30 5.51
N TYR A 117 -6.59 -6.41 5.23
CA TYR A 117 -7.10 -7.49 4.40
C TYR A 117 -7.55 -8.63 5.29
N GLN A 118 -8.86 -8.88 5.32
CA GLN A 118 -9.46 -10.00 6.04
C GLN A 118 -9.73 -11.14 5.06
N HIS A 119 -9.14 -12.30 5.32
CA HIS A 119 -9.47 -13.54 4.61
C HIS A 119 -9.87 -14.61 5.61
N ARG A 120 -11.16 -14.96 5.62
CA ARG A 120 -11.77 -15.87 6.61
C ARG A 120 -11.48 -15.36 8.04
N HIS A 121 -10.71 -16.11 8.82
CA HIS A 121 -10.33 -15.77 10.20
C HIS A 121 -8.98 -15.03 10.30
N ASN A 122 -8.24 -14.90 9.20
CA ASN A 122 -6.94 -14.24 9.19
C ASN A 122 -7.07 -12.76 8.82
N LYS A 123 -6.44 -11.91 9.63
CA LYS A 123 -6.31 -10.46 9.41
C LYS A 123 -4.87 -10.16 9.05
N THR A 124 -4.65 -9.55 7.88
CA THR A 124 -3.35 -9.00 7.47
C THR A 124 -3.45 -7.48 7.49
N VAL A 125 -2.59 -6.82 8.26
CA VAL A 125 -2.47 -5.35 8.23
C VAL A 125 -1.22 -5.01 7.45
N THR A 126 -1.36 -4.05 6.55
CA THR A 126 -0.28 -3.56 5.71
C THR A 126 -0.15 -2.06 5.83
N VAL A 127 1.04 -1.56 5.52
CA VAL A 127 1.34 -0.14 5.37
C VAL A 127 2.03 0.04 4.01
N GLU A 128 1.45 0.87 3.13
CA GLU A 128 1.87 1.01 1.73
C GLU A 128 2.10 -0.34 1.01
N GLY A 129 1.18 -1.29 1.21
CA GLY A 129 1.27 -2.63 0.61
C GLY A 129 2.34 -3.55 1.22
N SER A 130 3.08 -3.10 2.24
CA SER A 130 4.00 -3.94 3.01
C SER A 130 3.32 -4.53 4.23
N LYS A 131 3.46 -5.84 4.45
CA LYS A 131 2.88 -6.51 5.61
C LYS A 131 3.65 -6.14 6.87
N ILE A 132 2.90 -5.76 7.91
CA ILE A 132 3.47 -5.60 9.24
C ILE A 132 3.59 -7.00 9.88
N SER A 133 4.82 -7.43 10.09
CA SER A 133 5.17 -8.75 10.64
C SER A 133 5.26 -8.76 12.17
N LYS A 134 5.57 -7.61 12.79
CA LYS A 134 5.62 -7.44 14.24
C LYS A 134 5.14 -6.03 14.59
N PHE A 135 4.22 -5.93 15.54
CA PHE A 135 3.65 -4.67 15.99
C PHE A 135 4.23 -4.24 17.32
N ASP A 136 4.06 -2.96 17.63
CA ASP A 136 4.16 -2.38 18.97
C ASP A 136 5.48 -2.70 19.71
N LEU A 137 6.60 -2.58 19.00
CA LEU A 137 7.90 -2.59 19.65
C LEU A 137 8.13 -1.24 20.34
N ASN A 138 7.90 -1.20 21.65
CA ASN A 138 8.04 0.02 22.43
C ASN A 138 9.51 0.41 22.60
N ALA A 139 9.78 1.70 22.37
CA ALA A 139 11.03 2.38 22.70
C ALA A 139 10.75 3.56 23.63
N SER A 140 11.77 4.07 24.31
CA SER A 140 11.62 5.24 25.20
C SER A 140 11.18 6.51 24.46
N ASN A 141 11.48 6.62 23.17
CA ASN A 141 11.14 7.75 22.31
C ASN A 141 10.32 7.33 21.08
N GLY A 142 9.48 6.29 21.17
CA GLY A 142 8.58 5.93 20.07
C GLY A 142 8.12 4.48 20.01
N ILE A 143 7.59 4.10 18.85
CA ILE A 143 7.11 2.75 18.56
C ILE A 143 7.69 2.28 17.23
N ILE A 144 8.02 0.99 17.12
CA ILE A 144 8.46 0.37 15.87
C ILE A 144 7.45 -0.69 15.43
N HIS A 145 7.05 -0.64 14.16
CA HIS A 145 6.35 -1.71 13.45
C HIS A 145 7.27 -2.32 12.42
N VAL A 146 7.47 -3.63 12.43
CA VAL A 146 8.38 -4.30 11.51
C VAL A 146 7.65 -4.65 10.22
N ILE A 147 8.16 -4.20 9.08
CA ILE A 147 7.57 -4.41 7.77
C ILE A 147 8.45 -5.27 6.86
N ASP A 148 7.86 -5.95 5.88
CA ASP A 148 8.52 -6.93 5.03
C ASP A 148 9.01 -6.41 3.66
N LYS A 149 8.67 -5.17 3.32
CA LYS A 149 9.13 -4.43 2.14
C LYS A 149 9.64 -3.06 2.57
N VAL A 150 10.44 -2.43 1.72
CA VAL A 150 10.81 -1.03 1.87
C VAL A 150 9.71 -0.19 1.20
N MET A 151 9.15 0.78 1.91
CA MET A 151 8.17 1.71 1.36
C MET A 151 8.88 2.72 0.45
N ILE A 152 8.58 2.67 -0.84
CA ILE A 152 9.11 3.63 -1.80
C ILE A 152 8.12 4.81 -1.89
N PRO A 153 8.58 6.06 -1.63
CA PRO A 153 7.72 7.23 -1.76
C PRO A 153 7.11 7.34 -3.16
N PRO A 154 5.79 7.57 -3.28
CA PRO A 154 5.18 7.81 -4.58
C PRO A 154 5.74 9.09 -5.22
N THR A 155 5.99 9.05 -6.52
CA THR A 155 6.48 10.22 -7.28
C THR A 155 5.36 11.14 -7.77
N GLY A 156 4.10 10.81 -7.47
CA GLY A 156 2.92 11.56 -7.89
C GLY A 156 1.61 10.77 -7.68
N GLY A 157 0.52 11.33 -8.17
CA GLY A 157 -0.77 10.65 -8.21
C GLY A 157 -0.87 9.65 -9.36
N ILE A 158 -1.99 8.95 -9.46
CA ILE A 158 -2.22 7.94 -10.50
C ILE A 158 -2.06 8.54 -11.90
N VAL A 159 -2.54 9.77 -12.14
CA VAL A 159 -2.38 10.44 -13.43
C VAL A 159 -0.91 10.69 -13.78
N ASP A 160 -0.09 11.10 -12.80
CA ASP A 160 1.34 11.35 -13.00
C ASP A 160 2.08 10.05 -13.34
N LEU A 161 1.77 8.97 -12.61
CA LEU A 161 2.36 7.65 -12.84
C LEU A 161 1.99 7.07 -14.20
N VAL A 162 0.71 7.16 -14.60
CA VAL A 162 0.25 6.72 -15.91
C VAL A 162 0.87 7.58 -17.01
N SER A 163 0.96 8.89 -16.83
CA SER A 163 1.60 9.80 -17.79
C SER A 163 3.11 9.56 -17.93
N GLY A 164 3.80 9.18 -16.84
CA GLY A 164 5.22 8.86 -16.84
C GLY A 164 5.56 7.51 -17.47
N ASN A 165 4.56 6.66 -17.73
CA ASN A 165 4.76 5.34 -18.31
C ASN A 165 4.30 5.29 -19.77
N LYS A 166 5.25 5.16 -20.70
CA LYS A 166 4.98 5.10 -22.15
C LYS A 166 4.07 3.93 -22.55
N ASP A 167 4.12 2.84 -21.80
CA ASP A 167 3.30 1.65 -22.06
C ASP A 167 1.83 1.83 -21.63
N LEU A 168 1.47 2.94 -20.97
CA LEU A 168 0.11 3.25 -20.53
C LEU A 168 -0.49 4.46 -21.28
N SER A 169 0.14 4.91 -22.37
CA SER A 169 -0.27 6.11 -23.10
C SER A 169 -1.67 5.98 -23.72
N THR A 170 -2.05 4.80 -24.23
CA THR A 170 -3.40 4.54 -24.75
C THR A 170 -4.46 4.66 -23.66
N LEU A 171 -4.19 4.13 -22.46
CA LEU A 171 -5.09 4.27 -21.31
C LEU A 171 -5.35 5.76 -21.02
N LEU A 172 -4.30 6.57 -20.90
CA LEU A 172 -4.44 8.00 -20.61
C LEU A 172 -5.24 8.74 -21.69
N ALA A 173 -5.00 8.45 -22.96
CA ALA A 173 -5.73 9.05 -24.07
C ALA A 173 -7.24 8.70 -24.01
N LEU A 174 -7.57 7.44 -23.73
CA LEU A 174 -8.96 7.00 -23.58
C LEU A 174 -9.63 7.61 -22.36
N CYS A 175 -8.92 7.76 -21.25
CA CYS A 175 -9.45 8.43 -20.05
C CYS A 175 -9.79 9.90 -20.30
N LYS A 176 -8.96 10.61 -21.06
CA LYS A 176 -9.24 11.98 -21.52
C LYS A 176 -10.46 12.01 -22.44
N ARG A 177 -10.54 11.10 -23.42
CA ARG A 177 -11.67 11.00 -24.36
C ARG A 177 -13.00 10.71 -23.67
N ALA A 178 -12.98 9.85 -22.65
CA ALA A 178 -14.15 9.52 -21.84
C ALA A 178 -14.50 10.57 -20.77
N ASN A 179 -13.67 11.62 -20.62
CA ASN A 179 -13.79 12.63 -19.57
C ASN A 179 -13.85 12.02 -18.14
N ILE A 180 -12.99 11.03 -17.85
CA ILE A 180 -12.90 10.39 -16.53
C ILE A 180 -11.61 10.71 -15.77
N THR A 181 -10.80 11.65 -16.24
CA THR A 181 -9.56 12.03 -15.57
C THR A 181 -9.80 12.50 -14.12
N GLY A 182 -10.91 13.19 -13.86
CA GLY A 182 -11.31 13.57 -12.51
C GLY A 182 -11.67 12.37 -11.62
N ILE A 183 -12.18 11.28 -12.19
CA ILE A 183 -12.45 10.02 -11.46
C ILE A 183 -11.12 9.36 -11.06
N ILE A 184 -10.14 9.34 -11.97
CA ILE A 184 -8.82 8.73 -11.73
C ILE A 184 -8.01 9.49 -10.66
N GLN A 185 -8.36 10.75 -10.42
CA GLN A 185 -7.80 11.57 -9.34
C GLN A 185 -8.48 11.35 -7.99
N SER A 186 -9.53 10.52 -7.89
CA SER A 186 -10.16 10.26 -6.59
C SER A 186 -9.22 9.54 -5.63
N ASP A 187 -9.48 9.71 -4.34
CA ASP A 187 -8.71 9.10 -3.24
C ASP A 187 -9.71 8.47 -2.25
N PRO A 188 -9.60 7.18 -1.90
CA PRO A 188 -8.71 6.16 -2.50
C PRO A 188 -9.14 5.67 -3.88
N LEU A 189 -8.18 5.10 -4.62
CA LEU A 189 -8.47 4.36 -5.85
C LEU A 189 -7.47 3.21 -6.10
N THR A 190 -7.96 2.11 -6.66
CA THR A 190 -7.11 1.11 -7.31
C THR A 190 -7.39 1.10 -8.80
N VAL A 191 -6.32 1.14 -9.61
CA VAL A 191 -6.42 1.11 -11.07
C VAL A 191 -5.71 -0.11 -11.61
N PHE A 192 -6.47 -0.99 -12.27
CA PHE A 192 -5.90 -2.01 -13.13
C PHE A 192 -5.58 -1.37 -14.49
N ALA A 193 -4.32 -1.02 -14.73
CA ALA A 193 -3.89 -0.23 -15.87
C ALA A 193 -3.44 -1.12 -17.05
N PRO A 194 -4.28 -1.29 -18.09
CA PRO A 194 -3.89 -2.06 -19.27
C PRO A 194 -2.78 -1.36 -20.06
N THR A 195 -1.80 -2.16 -20.48
CA THR A 195 -0.74 -1.70 -21.39
C THR A 195 -1.27 -1.37 -22.78
N ASN A 196 -0.50 -0.63 -23.59
CA ASN A 196 -0.80 -0.40 -25.00
C ASN A 196 -0.98 -1.74 -25.74
N ALA A 197 -0.09 -2.70 -25.48
CA ALA A 197 -0.19 -4.05 -26.04
C ALA A 197 -1.46 -4.81 -25.59
N ALA A 198 -2.03 -4.46 -24.44
CA ALA A 198 -3.33 -5.00 -24.01
C ALA A 198 -4.47 -4.45 -24.86
N PHE A 199 -4.43 -3.15 -25.21
CA PHE A 199 -5.41 -2.53 -26.11
C PHE A 199 -5.29 -3.04 -27.55
N ASP A 200 -4.06 -3.29 -28.02
CA ASP A 200 -3.82 -3.83 -29.37
C ASP A 200 -4.44 -5.22 -29.59
N ARG A 201 -4.75 -5.94 -28.50
CA ARG A 201 -5.40 -7.26 -28.51
C ARG A 201 -6.93 -7.18 -28.61
N LEU A 202 -7.53 -5.99 -28.55
CA LEU A 202 -8.97 -5.85 -28.64
C LEU A 202 -9.49 -6.26 -30.01
N THR A 203 -10.59 -6.99 -30.04
CA THR A 203 -11.24 -7.40 -31.29
C THR A 203 -11.94 -6.22 -31.95
N SER A 204 -12.13 -6.30 -33.27
CA SER A 204 -12.91 -5.31 -34.02
C SER A 204 -14.33 -5.13 -33.50
N ASN A 205 -14.95 -6.18 -32.94
CA ASN A 205 -16.27 -6.11 -32.31
C ASN A 205 -16.28 -5.25 -31.03
N VAL A 206 -15.24 -5.33 -30.21
CA VAL A 206 -15.13 -4.48 -29.02
C VAL A 206 -14.81 -3.04 -29.43
N LEU A 207 -13.87 -2.88 -30.37
CA LEU A 207 -13.46 -1.55 -30.85
C LEU A 207 -14.63 -0.78 -31.46
N SER A 208 -15.46 -1.40 -32.30
CA SER A 208 -16.63 -0.74 -32.89
C SER A 208 -17.64 -0.25 -31.85
N GLN A 209 -17.75 -0.96 -30.73
CA GLN A 209 -18.66 -0.57 -29.66
C GLN A 209 -18.15 0.60 -28.81
N ILE A 210 -16.84 0.78 -28.66
CA ILE A 210 -16.27 1.85 -27.80
C ILE A 210 -15.69 3.02 -28.60
N HIS A 211 -15.56 2.88 -29.92
CA HIS A 211 -15.02 3.93 -30.78
C HIS A 211 -15.99 5.13 -30.82
N ASP A 212 -17.23 4.89 -31.24
CA ASP A 212 -18.23 5.95 -31.43
C ASP A 212 -19.12 6.20 -30.21
N ASP A 213 -19.07 5.32 -29.20
CA ASP A 213 -19.87 5.43 -27.98
C ASP A 213 -18.97 5.74 -26.77
N THR A 214 -18.92 7.02 -26.41
CA THR A 214 -18.18 7.51 -25.24
C THR A 214 -18.79 7.03 -23.92
N THR A 215 -20.07 6.64 -23.88
CA THR A 215 -20.70 6.07 -22.70
C THR A 215 -20.19 4.66 -22.46
N LYS A 216 -20.16 3.81 -23.50
CA LYS A 216 -19.55 2.48 -23.41
C LYS A 216 -18.06 2.53 -23.12
N LEU A 217 -17.34 3.50 -23.69
CA LEU A 217 -15.93 3.70 -23.34
C LEU A 217 -15.76 4.04 -21.85
N LYS A 218 -16.57 4.97 -21.33
CA LYS A 218 -16.54 5.33 -19.92
C LYS A 218 -16.82 4.12 -19.03
N GLU A 219 -17.84 3.33 -19.36
CA GLU A 219 -18.17 2.09 -18.66
C GLU A 219 -17.02 1.07 -18.67
N LEU A 220 -16.37 0.87 -19.83
CA LEU A 220 -15.19 0.03 -19.95
C LEU A 220 -14.08 0.48 -19.00
N LEU A 221 -13.79 1.79 -18.98
CA LEU A 221 -12.72 2.34 -18.16
C LEU A 221 -13.06 2.29 -16.68
N GLU A 222 -14.30 2.58 -16.28
CA GLU A 222 -14.77 2.44 -14.89
C GLU A 222 -14.68 0.99 -14.38
N TYR A 223 -14.74 -0.01 -15.28
CA TYR A 223 -14.53 -1.41 -14.93
C TYR A 223 -13.09 -1.73 -14.50
N HIS A 224 -12.13 -0.86 -14.81
CA HIS A 224 -10.75 -0.99 -14.35
C HIS A 224 -10.47 -0.29 -13.02
N LEU A 225 -11.46 0.41 -12.46
CA LEU A 225 -11.32 1.26 -11.29
C LEU A 225 -12.04 0.64 -10.09
N VAL A 226 -11.37 0.53 -8.95
CA VAL A 226 -11.94 0.00 -7.71
C VAL A 226 -11.88 1.08 -6.61
N PRO A 227 -13.00 1.41 -5.93
CA PRO A 227 -13.13 2.58 -5.04
C PRO A 227 -12.53 2.35 -3.63
N HIS A 228 -11.31 1.83 -3.56
CA HIS A 228 -10.48 1.70 -2.36
C HIS A 228 -9.06 1.29 -2.78
N THR A 229 -8.11 1.25 -1.84
CA THR A 229 -6.73 0.85 -2.13
C THR A 229 -6.54 -0.63 -1.89
N GLU A 230 -6.22 -1.38 -2.94
CA GLU A 230 -6.08 -2.82 -2.92
C GLU A 230 -4.70 -3.21 -3.44
N TYR A 231 -3.71 -3.32 -2.55
CA TYR A 231 -2.41 -3.87 -2.89
C TYR A 231 -2.50 -5.37 -3.18
N SER A 232 -1.44 -5.96 -3.75
CA SER A 232 -1.36 -7.36 -4.14
C SER A 232 -1.74 -8.31 -3.01
N LEU A 233 -1.32 -8.03 -1.76
CA LEU A 233 -1.72 -8.79 -0.56
C LEU A 233 -3.24 -8.83 -0.35
N GLY A 234 -3.95 -7.78 -0.74
CA GLY A 234 -5.41 -7.75 -0.74
C GLY A 234 -6.01 -8.57 -1.88
N LEU A 235 -5.41 -8.49 -3.07
CA LEU A 235 -5.82 -9.30 -4.22
C LEU A 235 -5.69 -10.80 -3.96
N TYR A 236 -4.64 -11.24 -3.25
CA TYR A 236 -4.46 -12.65 -2.86
C TYR A 236 -5.51 -13.14 -1.85
N ASN A 237 -6.15 -12.23 -1.12
CA ASN A 237 -7.03 -12.52 0.02
C ASN A 237 -8.52 -12.33 -0.32
N LYS A 238 -8.86 -12.07 -1.58
CA LYS A 238 -10.24 -11.81 -2.03
C LYS A 238 -10.57 -12.68 -3.24
N GLU A 239 -11.85 -13.04 -3.33
CA GLU A 239 -12.39 -13.72 -4.52
C GLU A 239 -13.00 -12.73 -5.51
N TYR A 240 -13.54 -11.60 -5.01
CA TYR A 240 -14.25 -10.62 -5.83
C TYR A 240 -13.90 -9.18 -5.45
N LEU A 241 -13.88 -8.30 -6.46
CA LEU A 241 -13.78 -6.84 -6.28
C LEU A 241 -14.93 -6.12 -6.97
N ARG A 242 -15.47 -5.09 -6.29
CA ARG A 242 -16.45 -4.18 -6.88
C ARG A 242 -15.71 -3.02 -7.54
N THR A 243 -16.07 -2.75 -8.79
CA THR A 243 -15.50 -1.64 -9.57
C THR A 243 -16.42 -0.41 -9.51
N LEU A 244 -15.97 0.70 -10.09
CA LEU A 244 -16.79 1.90 -10.26
C LEU A 244 -17.88 1.72 -11.31
N ASP A 245 -17.73 0.75 -12.20
CA ASP A 245 -18.77 0.37 -13.14
C ASP A 245 -19.92 -0.34 -12.42
N LYS A 246 -20.98 0.43 -12.16
CA LYS A 246 -22.17 -0.03 -11.42
C LYS A 246 -23.04 -1.02 -12.20
N LYS A 247 -22.77 -1.24 -13.49
CA LYS A 247 -23.59 -2.10 -14.37
C LYS A 247 -22.97 -3.49 -14.60
N SER A 248 -21.76 -3.73 -14.10
CA SER A 248 -21.06 -5.00 -14.27
C SER A 248 -21.14 -5.94 -13.08
N ALA A 249 -20.88 -7.22 -13.35
CA ALA A 249 -20.52 -8.18 -12.33
C ALA A 249 -19.19 -7.77 -11.64
N LEU A 250 -18.98 -8.28 -10.44
CA LEU A 250 -17.72 -8.10 -9.70
C LEU A 250 -16.56 -8.69 -10.51
N LEU A 251 -15.38 -8.07 -10.42
CA LEU A 251 -14.15 -8.67 -10.94
C LEU A 251 -13.87 -9.94 -10.14
N ARG A 252 -13.66 -11.06 -10.82
CA ARG A 252 -13.26 -12.31 -10.17
C ARG A 252 -11.75 -12.39 -10.10
N LEU A 253 -11.23 -12.56 -8.90
CA LEU A 253 -9.82 -12.75 -8.65
C LEU A 253 -9.48 -14.23 -8.63
N SER A 254 -8.31 -14.58 -9.15
CA SER A 254 -7.77 -15.93 -9.08
C SER A 254 -6.27 -15.86 -8.88
N VAL A 255 -5.77 -16.72 -7.99
CA VAL A 255 -4.37 -16.76 -7.57
C VAL A 255 -3.77 -18.07 -8.03
N SER A 256 -2.60 -17.99 -8.65
CA SER A 256 -1.79 -19.15 -9.02
C SER A 256 -0.32 -18.91 -8.69
N GLU A 257 0.53 -19.91 -8.94
CA GLU A 257 1.99 -19.76 -8.85
C GLU A 257 2.53 -18.65 -9.77
N LYS A 258 1.80 -18.30 -10.84
CA LYS A 258 2.15 -17.22 -11.78
C LYS A 258 1.72 -15.83 -11.30
N GLY A 259 1.10 -15.73 -10.13
CA GLY A 259 0.60 -14.49 -9.55
C GLY A 259 -0.92 -14.35 -9.63
N VAL A 260 -1.38 -13.09 -9.61
CA VAL A 260 -2.81 -12.73 -9.63
C VAL A 260 -3.31 -12.60 -11.06
N SER A 261 -4.42 -13.27 -11.33
CA SER A 261 -5.27 -13.04 -12.50
C SER A 261 -6.60 -12.40 -12.08
N VAL A 262 -7.08 -11.49 -12.92
CA VAL A 262 -8.36 -10.79 -12.82
C VAL A 262 -9.22 -11.24 -14.00
N ASP A 263 -10.48 -11.56 -13.75
CA ASP A 263 -11.44 -12.06 -14.75
C ASP A 263 -10.89 -13.19 -15.63
N SER A 264 -10.28 -14.17 -14.97
CA SER A 264 -9.78 -15.45 -15.51
C SER A 264 -8.59 -15.37 -16.48
N HIS A 265 -8.45 -14.32 -17.30
CA HIS A 265 -7.44 -14.28 -18.37
C HIS A 265 -6.48 -13.09 -18.32
N THR A 266 -6.76 -12.11 -17.46
CA THR A 266 -5.97 -10.88 -17.37
C THR A 266 -4.98 -11.01 -16.22
N HIS A 267 -3.68 -10.93 -16.51
CA HIS A 267 -2.64 -11.07 -15.50
C HIS A 267 -2.15 -9.70 -15.04
N VAL A 268 -1.91 -9.58 -13.74
CA VAL A 268 -1.18 -8.45 -13.19
C VAL A 268 0.32 -8.67 -13.45
N ILE A 269 0.90 -7.89 -14.36
CA ILE A 269 2.30 -8.01 -14.77
C ILE A 269 3.25 -7.11 -13.97
N LYS A 270 2.74 -6.01 -13.42
CA LYS A 270 3.48 -5.16 -12.49
C LYS A 270 2.54 -4.68 -11.37
N PRO A 271 2.52 -5.36 -10.22
CA PRO A 271 1.67 -4.98 -9.10
C PRO A 271 2.26 -3.82 -8.28
N ASP A 272 1.45 -3.28 -7.39
CA ASP A 272 1.86 -2.45 -6.24
C ASP A 272 2.61 -1.15 -6.61
N ILE A 273 2.20 -0.47 -7.69
CA ILE A 273 2.74 0.86 -7.97
C ILE A 273 1.97 1.89 -7.12
N THR A 274 2.56 2.27 -5.99
CA THR A 274 1.99 3.24 -5.06
C THR A 274 1.87 4.63 -5.67
N ALA A 275 0.71 5.26 -5.47
CA ALA A 275 0.39 6.63 -5.85
C ALA A 275 -0.07 7.43 -4.63
N THR A 276 0.00 8.76 -4.68
CA THR A 276 -0.47 9.60 -3.57
C THR A 276 -1.98 9.45 -3.27
N ASN A 277 -2.78 9.04 -4.25
CA ASN A 277 -4.22 8.84 -4.15
C ASN A 277 -4.66 7.37 -4.29
N GLY A 278 -3.75 6.40 -4.25
CA GLY A 278 -4.11 5.00 -4.44
C GLY A 278 -3.00 4.07 -4.89
N VAL A 279 -3.35 3.04 -5.68
CA VAL A 279 -2.40 2.06 -6.22
C VAL A 279 -2.72 1.72 -7.68
N VAL A 280 -1.68 1.49 -8.49
CA VAL A 280 -1.79 1.04 -9.87
C VAL A 280 -1.22 -0.37 -10.00
N HIS A 281 -1.98 -1.27 -10.64
CA HIS A 281 -1.55 -2.59 -11.06
C HIS A 281 -1.54 -2.64 -12.58
N VAL A 282 -0.37 -2.82 -13.20
CA VAL A 282 -0.31 -2.93 -14.66
C VAL A 282 -0.76 -4.33 -15.09
N ILE A 283 -1.61 -4.39 -16.11
CA ILE A 283 -2.21 -5.65 -16.61
C ILE A 283 -1.91 -5.87 -18.10
N ASP A 284 -1.89 -7.14 -18.51
CA ASP A 284 -1.58 -7.57 -19.89
C ASP A 284 -2.77 -7.61 -20.85
N ARG A 285 -4.00 -7.44 -20.33
CA ARG A 285 -5.26 -7.43 -21.09
C ARG A 285 -6.21 -6.38 -20.55
N VAL A 286 -7.07 -5.88 -21.43
CA VAL A 286 -8.17 -4.99 -21.05
C VAL A 286 -9.24 -5.84 -20.34
N LEU A 287 -9.71 -5.38 -19.18
CA LEU A 287 -10.87 -5.95 -18.49
C LEU A 287 -12.13 -5.58 -19.28
N LEU A 288 -12.89 -6.58 -19.70
CA LEU A 288 -14.07 -6.40 -20.53
C LEU A 288 -15.33 -6.74 -19.74
N PRO A 289 -16.19 -5.74 -19.45
CA PRO A 289 -17.56 -6.03 -19.05
C PRO A 289 -18.24 -6.96 -20.05
N TYR A 290 -18.97 -7.97 -19.56
CA TYR A 290 -19.70 -8.92 -20.41
C TYR A 290 -20.56 -8.24 -21.51
N ARG A 291 -21.21 -7.13 -21.17
CA ARG A 291 -22.04 -6.35 -22.12
C ARG A 291 -21.24 -5.72 -23.26
N ILE A 292 -19.98 -5.35 -23.03
CA ILE A 292 -19.09 -4.81 -24.06
C ILE A 292 -18.44 -5.96 -24.84
N GLU A 293 -18.03 -7.03 -24.16
CA GLU A 293 -17.41 -8.20 -24.81
C GLU A 293 -18.34 -8.83 -25.86
N TYR A 294 -19.61 -9.06 -25.50
CA TYR A 294 -20.57 -9.76 -26.35
C TYR A 294 -21.62 -8.86 -27.01
N GLY A 295 -21.62 -7.55 -26.72
CA GLY A 295 -22.50 -6.58 -27.38
C GLY A 295 -23.96 -6.56 -26.92
N PHE A 296 -24.25 -7.09 -25.72
CA PHE A 296 -25.61 -7.07 -25.15
C PHE A 296 -25.84 -5.79 -24.34
N GLY A 297 -26.72 -4.90 -24.81
CA GLY A 297 -27.06 -3.67 -24.07
C GLY A 297 -27.78 -2.62 -24.89
N LYS A 298 -28.93 -2.98 -25.49
CA LYS A 298 -29.98 -2.00 -25.80
C LYS A 298 -30.89 -1.85 -24.59
#